data_AF-A0AA40V881-F1
#
_entry.id   AF-A0AA40V881-F1
#
_cell.length_a   1.000
_cell.length_b   1.000
_cell.length_c   1.000
_cell.angle_alpha   90.00
_cell.angle_beta   90.00
_cell.angle_gamma   90.00
#
_symmetry.space_group_name_H-M   'P 1'
#
loop_
_entity.id
_entity.type
_entity.pdbx_description
1 polymer ?
#
loop_
_entity_poly.entity_id
_entity_poly.type
_entity_poly.pdbx_seq_one_letter_code
_entity_poly.pdbx_strand_id
1 'polypeptide(L)' 'KVGAPFVEGAKVAGTVEKQGKQKKVVTFKYKAKKNMHSKQGHRQPYTRVKIDSIA' A
#
# COMPACT_ATOMS: atom_id res chain seq x y z
N LYS A 1 -17.96 19.91 14.91
CA LYS A 1 -16.62 19.59 15.46
C LYS A 1 -16.71 18.24 16.16
N VAL A 2 -16.18 17.17 15.56
CA VAL A 2 -15.95 15.88 16.25
C VAL A 2 -14.67 15.25 15.66
N GLY A 3 -13.74 14.82 16.51
CA GLY A 3 -12.60 13.95 16.13
C GLY A 3 -11.27 14.61 15.77
N ALA A 4 -10.83 15.71 16.40
CA ALA A 4 -9.51 16.30 16.10
C ALA A 4 -8.48 15.97 17.21
N PRO A 5 -7.34 15.29 16.94
CA PRO A 5 -6.97 14.47 15.78
C PRO A 5 -7.44 13.00 15.85
N PHE A 6 -7.93 12.56 17.01
CA PHE A 6 -8.46 11.20 17.23
C PHE A 6 -9.79 11.27 17.98
N VAL A 7 -10.66 10.28 17.78
CA VAL A 7 -11.85 10.07 18.62
C VAL A 7 -11.41 9.20 19.80
N GLU A 8 -11.43 9.75 21.01
CA GLU A 8 -11.03 9.03 22.22
C GLU A 8 -11.95 7.81 22.43
N GLY A 9 -11.32 6.64 22.62
CA GLY A 9 -12.04 5.38 22.89
C GLY A 9 -12.40 4.54 21.66
N ALA A 10 -12.36 5.11 20.45
CA ALA A 10 -12.70 4.39 19.23
C ALA A 10 -11.63 3.34 18.88
N LYS A 11 -12.00 2.06 18.85
CA LYS A 11 -11.10 0.96 18.50
C LYS A 11 -11.71 0.13 17.37
N VAL A 12 -10.92 -0.04 16.32
CA VAL A 12 -11.25 -0.92 15.19
C VAL A 12 -10.44 -2.20 15.35
N ALA A 13 -11.11 -3.31 15.61
CA ALA A 13 -10.48 -4.62 15.64
C ALA A 13 -10.60 -5.28 14.27
N GLY A 14 -9.50 -5.87 13.80
CA GLY A 14 -9.48 -6.57 12.53
C GLY A 14 -8.44 -7.69 12.50
N THR A 15 -8.74 -8.73 11.73
CA THR A 15 -7.89 -9.90 11.54
C THR A 15 -7.07 -9.76 10.26
N VAL A 16 -5.79 -10.17 10.31
CA VAL A 16 -4.92 -10.21 9.13
C VAL A 16 -5.23 -11.46 8.32
N GLU A 17 -5.86 -11.29 7.15
CA GLU A 17 -6.22 -12.42 6.28
C GLU A 17 -5.03 -12.91 5.46
N LYS A 18 -4.23 -11.99 4.91
CA LYS A 18 -3.15 -12.33 4.00
C LYS A 18 -2.06 -11.26 3.97
N GLN A 19 -0.82 -11.71 3.89
CA GLN A 19 0.29 -10.88 3.49
C GLN A 19 0.74 -11.26 2.08
N GLY A 20 0.89 -10.27 1.21
CA GLY A 20 1.13 -10.50 -0.20
C GLY A 20 1.90 -9.38 -0.87
N LYS A 21 2.20 -9.58 -2.16
CA LYS A 21 2.82 -8.56 -3.01
C LYS A 21 1.86 -8.25 -4.14
N GLN A 22 1.64 -6.96 -4.42
CA GLN A 22 0.78 -6.52 -5.50
C GLN A 22 1.28 -6.98 -6.88
N LYS A 23 0.46 -6.78 -7.91
CA LYS A 23 0.84 -7.06 -9.30
C LYS A 23 2.13 -6.27 -9.65
N LYS A 24 2.95 -6.85 -10.51
CA LYS A 24 4.24 -6.27 -10.89
C LYS A 24 4.00 -5.01 -11.72
N VAL A 25 4.47 -3.88 -11.22
CA VAL A 25 4.53 -2.62 -11.97
C VAL A 25 5.91 -2.52 -12.59
N VAL A 26 5.98 -2.22 -13.88
CA VAL A 26 7.24 -2.08 -14.62
C VAL A 26 7.48 -0.61 -14.87
N THR A 27 8.51 -0.05 -14.23
CA THR A 27 8.96 1.32 -14.49
C THR A 27 10.05 1.27 -15.54
N PHE A 28 9.76 1.83 -16.71
CA PHE A 28 10.73 1.99 -17.79
C PHE A 28 11.10 3.46 -17.92
N LYS A 29 12.38 3.78 -17.75
CA LYS A 29 12.95 5.11 -17.96
C LYS A 29 13.80 5.07 -19.21
N TYR A 30 13.59 6.01 -20.12
CA TYR A 30 14.38 6.17 -21.33
C TYR A 30 14.79 7.63 -21.50
N LYS A 31 16.04 7.88 -21.90
CA LYS A 31 16.50 9.18 -22.37
C LYS A 31 17.01 9.06 -23.80
N ALA A 32 16.35 9.76 -24.71
CA ALA A 32 16.73 9.78 -26.13
C ALA A 32 18.16 10.31 -26.31
N LYS A 33 18.88 9.75 -27.30
CA LYS A 33 20.23 10.17 -27.73
C LYS A 33 21.33 10.08 -26.64
N LYS A 34 21.02 9.56 -25.45
CA LYS A 34 21.99 9.32 -24.35
C LYS A 34 22.29 7.84 -24.11
N ASN A 35 21.81 6.94 -24.99
CA ASN A 35 21.88 5.48 -24.85
C ASN A 35 21.52 4.99 -23.42
N MET A 36 20.60 5.69 -22.75
CA MET A 36 20.28 5.44 -21.35
C MET A 36 18.85 4.93 -21.27
N HIS A 37 18.71 3.68 -20.89
CA HIS A 37 17.44 3.05 -20.60
C HIS A 37 17.55 2.21 -19.33
N SER A 38 16.51 2.20 -18.51
CA SER A 38 16.45 1.41 -17.29
C SER A 38 15.05 0.82 -17.16
N LYS A 39 14.99 -0.49 -16.92
CA LYS A 39 13.74 -1.23 -16.70
C LYS A 39 13.80 -1.88 -15.34
N GLN A 40 13.00 -1.38 -14.40
CA GLN A 40 12.91 -1.97 -13.07
C GLN A 40 11.48 -2.42 -12.80
N GLY A 41 11.34 -3.67 -12.33
CA GLY A 41 10.07 -4.16 -11.82
C GLY A 41 9.96 -3.86 -10.33
N HIS A 42 8.79 -3.41 -9.90
CA HIS A 42 8.45 -3.28 -8.48
C HIS A 42 7.19 -4.07 -8.16
N ARG A 43 7.15 -4.66 -6.96
CA ARG A 43 5.97 -5.31 -6.39
C ARG A 43 5.83 -4.81 -4.96
N GLN A 44 4.82 -3.96 -4.73
CA GLN A 44 4.57 -3.38 -3.41
C GLN A 44 4.04 -4.47 -2.46
N PRO A 45 4.69 -4.77 -1.32
CA PRO A 45 4.10 -5.56 -0.25
C PRO A 45 2.84 -4.90 0.32
N TYR A 46 1.86 -5.72 0.68
CA TYR A 46 0.66 -5.26 1.37
C TYR A 46 0.13 -6.35 2.32
N THR A 47 -0.65 -5.88 3.29
CA THR A 47 -1.39 -6.73 4.21
C THR A 47 -2.87 -6.50 3.97
N ARG A 48 -3.61 -7.59 3.71
CA ARG A 48 -5.06 -7.58 3.63
C ARG A 48 -5.60 -7.84 5.04
N VAL A 49 -6.34 -6.87 5.55
CA VAL A 49 -6.97 -6.92 6.87
C VAL A 49 -8.49 -6.90 6.67
N LYS A 50 -9.18 -7.80 7.34
CA LYS A 50 -10.64 -7.77 7.46
C LYS A 50 -10.99 -7.10 8.78
N ILE A 51 -11.95 -6.18 8.74
CA ILE A 51 -12.44 -5.51 9.95
C ILE A 51 -13.58 -6.33 10.52
N ASP A 52 -13.46 -6.71 11.79
CA ASP A 52 -14.40 -7.60 12.47
C ASP A 52 -15.33 -6.83 13.41
N SER A 53 -14.85 -5.76 14.06
CA SER A 53 -15.69 -4.90 14.89
C SER A 53 -15.16 -3.47 15.01
N ILE A 54 -16.09 -2.54 15.28
CA ILE A 54 -15.83 -1.13 15.56
C ILE A 54 -16.52 -0.86 16.91
N ALA A 55 -15.75 -0.39 17.89
CA ALA A 55 -16.22 0.09 19.19
C ALA A 55 -15.97 1.59 19.31
#